data_AF-A0A948Q990-F1
#
_entry.id   AF-A0A948Q990-F1
#
_cell.length_a   1.000
_cell.length_b   1.000
_cell.length_c   1.000
_cell.angle_alpha   90.00
_cell.angle_beta   90.00
_cell.angle_gamma   90.00
#
_symmetry.space_group_name_H-M   'P 1'
#
loop_
_entity.id
_entity.type
_entity.pdbx_description
1 polymer ?
#
loop_
_entity_poly.entity_id
_entity_poly.type
_entity_poly.pdbx_seq_one_letter_code
_entity_poly.pdbx_strand_id
1 'polypeptide(L)'
;MKIILPLLLSAGLLACPCAADRALARDHDRAIHMSGDTSLDFEGDLLVISYKHHRSDDEVTVSAKGDLVINGRAVATDERERKLLKKFHAESRKLVEMAEAVALDAEEIAAASTAYAAAAIRSALASLGDEDAGEDVDAELESDFEERIEMIEKVADEIGDRADRVEDLAEELNERIPELAALGWFLDD
;
A
#
# COMPACT_ATOMS: atom_id res chain seq x y z
N MET A 1 -19.63 -12.47 -3.37
CA MET A 1 -19.37 -11.77 -4.64
C MET A 1 -18.18 -10.88 -4.36
N LYS A 2 -16.99 -11.25 -4.84
CA LYS A 2 -15.72 -10.55 -4.55
C LYS A 2 -15.74 -9.21 -5.30
N ILE A 3 -15.67 -8.09 -4.59
CA ILE A 3 -15.59 -6.76 -5.20
C ILE A 3 -14.13 -6.30 -5.09
N ILE A 4 -13.63 -5.91 -6.26
CA ILE A 4 -12.27 -5.52 -6.59
C ILE A 4 -12.00 -4.14 -6.00
N LEU A 5 -10.92 -4.01 -5.22
CA LEU A 5 -10.46 -2.75 -4.62
C LEU A 5 -9.72 -1.91 -5.70
N PRO A 6 -10.13 -0.66 -5.98
CA PRO A 6 -9.36 0.22 -6.84
C PRO A 6 -8.38 1.04 -5.99
N LEU A 7 -7.09 0.68 -6.04
CA LEU A 7 -5.99 1.52 -5.54
C LEU A 7 -5.85 2.73 -6.47
N LEU A 8 -6.39 3.88 -6.05
CA LEU A 8 -6.27 5.16 -6.75
C LEU A 8 -5.26 6.05 -6.04
N LEU A 9 -4.05 6.08 -6.59
CA LEU A 9 -2.99 7.02 -6.23
C LEU A 9 -3.43 8.43 -6.65
N SER A 10 -3.75 9.31 -5.69
CA SER A 10 -4.10 10.70 -5.99
C SER A 10 -3.22 11.67 -5.21
N ALA A 11 -2.34 12.35 -5.95
CA ALA A 11 -1.49 13.43 -5.45
C ALA A 11 -2.34 14.66 -5.08
N GLY A 12 -2.49 14.91 -3.79
CA GLY A 12 -3.25 16.04 -3.24
C GLY A 12 -2.37 17.09 -2.59
N LEU A 13 -2.01 18.13 -3.34
CA LEU A 13 -1.49 19.40 -2.81
C LEU A 13 -2.54 20.05 -1.89
N LEU A 14 -2.21 20.36 -0.63
CA LEU A 14 -2.79 21.50 0.10
C LEU A 14 -1.93 21.86 1.33
N ALA A 15 -1.37 23.07 1.28
CA ALA A 15 -0.62 23.70 2.35
C ALA A 15 -1.56 24.29 3.41
N CYS A 16 -1.22 24.13 4.69
CA CYS A 16 -1.71 24.98 5.77
C CYS A 16 -0.54 25.35 6.71
N PRO A 17 -0.33 26.64 7.09
CA PRO A 17 0.87 27.07 7.79
C PRO A 17 0.59 27.38 9.26
N CYS A 18 1.05 26.55 10.20
CA CYS A 18 1.12 26.88 11.64
C CYS A 18 2.23 26.09 12.36
N ALA A 19 3.41 26.72 12.46
CA ALA A 19 4.41 26.66 13.53
C ALA A 19 4.74 25.32 14.26
N ALA A 20 5.86 24.69 13.89
CA ALA A 20 7.05 24.59 14.75
C ALA A 20 8.22 23.99 13.94
N ASP A 21 9.32 24.72 13.92
CA ASP A 21 10.53 24.45 13.14
C ASP A 21 11.28 23.23 13.70
N ARG A 22 11.16 22.09 13.01
CA ARG A 22 12.24 21.12 12.84
C ARG A 22 12.29 20.75 11.37
N ALA A 23 13.22 21.39 10.67
CA ALA A 23 13.67 20.99 9.35
C ALA A 23 14.20 19.55 9.37
N LEU A 24 13.34 18.62 9.02
CA LEU A 24 13.68 17.35 8.38
C LEU A 24 12.79 17.30 7.14
N ALA A 25 13.43 17.10 5.99
CA ALA A 25 12.77 17.03 4.70
C ALA A 25 11.55 16.09 4.80
N ARG A 26 10.37 16.64 4.49
CA ARG A 26 9.13 15.89 4.35
C ARG A 26 9.26 15.01 3.11
N ASP A 27 9.52 13.74 3.33
CA ASP A 27 9.34 12.66 2.35
C ASP A 27 7.85 12.26 2.39
N HIS A 28 6.98 13.17 1.94
CA HIS A 28 5.52 13.00 1.97
C HIS A 28 5.03 12.28 0.71
N ASP A 29 5.35 10.99 0.57
CA ASP A 29 4.86 10.20 -0.57
C ASP A 29 4.57 8.71 -0.26
N ARG A 30 4.36 8.33 1.00
CA ARG A 30 4.22 6.91 1.42
C ARG A 30 2.88 6.54 2.07
N ALA A 31 1.81 7.25 1.70
CA ALA A 31 0.47 6.95 2.20
C ALA A 31 -0.22 5.85 1.37
N ILE A 32 -0.62 4.76 2.02
CA ILE A 32 -1.56 3.78 1.48
C ILE A 32 -2.97 4.17 1.91
N HIS A 33 -3.86 4.41 0.95
CA HIS A 33 -5.28 4.63 1.21
C HIS A 33 -5.99 3.28 1.31
N MET A 34 -6.55 2.96 2.48
CA MET A 34 -7.17 1.66 2.75
C MET A 34 -8.69 1.66 2.52
N SER A 35 -9.35 2.79 2.73
CA SER A 35 -10.76 3.05 2.38
C SER A 35 -10.97 4.58 2.39
N GLY A 36 -12.00 5.11 1.73
CA GLY A 36 -12.10 6.52 1.29
C GLY A 36 -11.74 7.60 2.31
N ASP A 37 -11.93 7.33 3.61
CA ASP A 37 -11.66 8.26 4.71
C ASP A 37 -10.49 7.83 5.62
N THR A 38 -9.89 6.65 5.41
CA THR A 38 -8.80 6.08 6.22
C THR A 38 -7.51 5.95 5.41
N SER A 39 -6.43 6.56 5.91
CA SER A 39 -5.07 6.45 5.35
C SER A 39 -4.09 5.87 6.34
N LEU A 40 -3.18 5.04 5.84
CA LEU A 40 -2.06 4.46 6.58
C LEU A 40 -0.75 5.01 6.01
N ASP A 41 0.13 5.49 6.87
CA ASP A 41 1.44 6.04 6.49
C ASP A 41 2.52 5.69 7.52
N PHE A 42 3.79 5.84 7.15
CA PHE A 42 4.94 5.68 8.02
C PHE A 42 5.75 6.98 8.13
N GLU A 43 5.69 7.62 9.29
CA GLU A 43 6.58 8.73 9.66
C GLU A 43 7.80 8.17 10.40
N GLY A 44 8.77 7.67 9.62
CA GLY A 44 9.97 7.02 10.16
C GLY A 44 9.66 5.68 10.85
N ASP A 45 9.70 5.65 12.18
CA ASP A 45 9.40 4.46 13.00
C ASP A 45 8.00 4.46 13.63
N LEU A 46 7.15 5.36 13.14
CA LEU A 46 5.77 5.53 13.56
C LEU A 46 4.85 5.12 12.42
N LEU A 47 4.03 4.11 12.67
CA LEU A 47 2.85 3.82 11.86
C LEU A 47 1.77 4.85 12.25
N VAL A 48 1.29 5.61 11.27
CA VAL A 48 0.25 6.64 11.44
C VAL A 48 -0.98 6.19 10.67
N ILE A 49 -2.10 6.05 11.36
CA ILE A 49 -3.41 5.74 10.77
C ILE A 49 -4.28 6.96 11.00
N SER A 50 -4.63 7.66 9.93
CA SER A 50 -5.46 8.86 9.99
C SER A 50 -6.83 8.57 9.41
N TYR A 51 -7.86 9.05 10.10
CA TYR A 51 -9.24 9.04 9.64
C TYR A 51 -9.72 10.46 9.44
N LYS A 52 -10.14 10.80 8.22
CA LYS A 52 -10.64 12.13 7.86
C LYS A 52 -12.12 12.02 7.55
N HIS A 53 -12.96 12.46 8.48
CA HIS A 53 -14.39 12.60 8.24
C HIS A 53 -14.80 14.07 8.41
N HIS A 54 -15.89 14.50 7.77
CA HIS A 54 -16.36 15.89 7.75
C HIS A 54 -16.54 16.59 9.11
N ARG A 55 -16.42 15.88 10.24
CA ARG A 55 -16.64 16.39 11.61
C ARG A 55 -15.48 16.17 12.58
N SER A 56 -14.53 15.29 12.26
CA SER A 56 -13.36 15.01 13.11
C SER A 56 -12.26 14.36 12.29
N ASP A 57 -11.03 14.80 12.57
CA ASP A 57 -9.82 14.12 12.15
C ASP A 57 -9.34 13.33 13.37
N ASP A 58 -9.34 12.00 13.26
CA ASP A 58 -8.78 11.13 14.28
C ASP A 58 -7.48 10.51 13.78
N GLU A 59 -6.55 10.28 14.69
CA GLU A 59 -5.24 9.73 14.39
C GLU A 59 -4.84 8.69 15.43
N VAL A 60 -4.38 7.54 14.95
CA VAL A 60 -3.79 6.48 15.74
C VAL A 60 -2.34 6.31 15.32
N THR A 61 -1.42 6.43 16.27
CA THR A 61 0.01 6.23 16.04
C THR A 61 0.51 5.01 16.81
N VAL A 62 1.22 4.12 16.13
CA VAL A 62 1.88 2.96 16.72
C VAL A 62 3.37 3.02 16.46
N SER A 63 4.18 2.97 17.52
CA SER A 63 5.64 2.91 17.36
C SER A 63 6.16 1.48 17.19
N ALA A 64 7.36 1.34 16.62
CA ALA A 64 8.08 0.05 16.56
C ALA A 64 8.31 -0.61 17.94
N LYS A 65 8.21 0.16 19.04
CA LYS A 65 8.34 -0.34 20.42
C LYS A 65 7.01 -0.82 21.02
N GLY A 66 5.91 -0.67 20.29
CA GLY A 66 4.56 -1.02 20.74
C GLY A 66 3.93 0.04 21.65
N ASP A 67 4.43 1.27 21.63
CA ASP A 67 3.76 2.40 22.27
C ASP A 67 2.64 2.89 21.35
N LEU A 68 1.46 3.14 21.94
CA LEU A 68 0.24 3.57 21.25
C LEU A 68 -0.13 5.00 21.65
N VAL A 69 -0.43 5.83 20.66
CA VAL A 69 -0.92 7.19 20.84
C VAL A 69 -2.21 7.34 20.03
N ILE A 70 -3.26 7.89 20.64
CA ILE A 70 -4.52 8.19 19.97
C ILE A 70 -4.80 9.69 20.14
N ASN A 71 -4.95 10.42 19.05
CA ASN A 71 -5.21 11.87 19.05
C ASN A 71 -4.22 12.64 19.94
N GLY A 72 -2.93 12.30 19.81
CA GLY A 72 -1.84 12.90 20.59
C GLY A 72 -1.77 12.48 22.06
N ARG A 73 -2.62 11.55 22.53
CA ARG A 73 -2.62 11.04 23.90
C ARG A 73 -2.05 9.63 23.96
N ALA A 74 -1.04 9.43 24.79
CA ALA A 74 -0.50 8.10 25.04
C ALA A 74 -1.53 7.21 25.74
N VAL A 75 -1.74 6.02 25.20
CA VAL A 75 -2.61 4.98 25.77
C VAL A 75 -1.74 4.03 26.59
N ALA A 76 -2.17 3.73 27.81
CA ALA A 76 -1.45 2.79 28.67
C ALA A 76 -1.73 1.37 28.18
N THR A 77 -0.68 0.65 27.79
CA THR A 77 -0.79 -0.73 27.30
C THR A 77 -0.04 -1.72 28.18
N ASP A 78 -0.61 -2.92 28.32
CA ASP A 78 0.02 -4.04 29.00
C ASP A 78 1.09 -4.72 28.12
N GLU A 79 1.81 -5.70 28.66
CA GLU A 79 2.88 -6.39 27.91
C GLU A 79 2.37 -7.18 26.70
N ARG A 80 1.15 -7.72 26.79
CA ARG A 80 0.55 -8.50 25.70
C ARG A 80 0.08 -7.57 24.58
N GLU A 81 -0.61 -6.49 24.91
CA GLU A 81 -1.04 -5.43 23.98
C GLU A 81 0.17 -4.81 23.28
N ARG A 82 1.22 -4.46 24.03
CA ARG A 82 2.47 -3.95 23.46
C ARG A 82 3.10 -4.94 22.49
N LYS A 83 3.03 -6.25 22.77
CA LYS A 83 3.52 -7.28 21.86
C LYS A 83 2.68 -7.39 20.58
N LEU A 84 1.36 -7.21 20.67
CA LEU A 84 0.48 -7.15 19.50
C LEU A 84 0.78 -5.91 18.66
N LEU A 85 0.88 -4.74 19.28
CA LEU A 85 1.21 -3.48 18.60
C LEU A 85 2.54 -3.57 17.85
N LYS A 86 3.57 -4.20 18.44
CA LYS A 86 4.84 -4.48 17.75
C LYS A 86 4.66 -5.35 16.51
N LYS A 87 3.85 -6.41 16.60
CA LYS A 87 3.58 -7.29 15.47
C LYS A 87 2.80 -6.57 14.38
N PHE A 88 1.75 -5.84 14.77
CA PHE A 88 0.93 -5.03 13.88
C PHE A 88 1.79 -4.05 13.11
N HIS A 89 2.60 -3.22 13.81
CA HIS A 89 3.56 -2.32 13.19
C HIS A 89 4.51 -3.04 12.21
N ALA A 90 5.09 -4.18 12.61
CA ALA A 90 6.04 -4.92 11.78
C ALA A 90 5.40 -5.52 10.52
N GLU A 91 4.18 -6.04 10.61
CA GLU A 91 3.47 -6.61 9.46
C GLU A 91 2.95 -5.51 8.54
N SER A 92 2.41 -4.41 9.08
CA SER A 92 2.02 -3.24 8.28
C SER A 92 3.21 -2.63 7.53
N ARG A 93 4.40 -2.57 8.15
CA ARG A 93 5.60 -2.08 7.46
C ARG A 93 5.97 -2.95 6.28
N LYS A 94 6.00 -4.27 6.47
CA LYS A 94 6.31 -5.20 5.36
C LYS A 94 5.27 -5.10 4.25
N LEU A 95 3.99 -4.91 4.60
CA LEU A 95 2.93 -4.73 3.62
C LEU A 95 3.16 -3.49 2.77
N VAL A 96 3.53 -2.35 3.40
CA VAL A 96 3.88 -1.11 2.68
C VAL A 96 5.13 -1.32 1.81
N GLU A 97 6.20 -1.90 2.35
CA GLU A 97 7.42 -2.19 1.59
C GLU A 97 7.16 -3.09 0.37
N MET A 98 6.27 -4.07 0.49
CA MET A 98 5.86 -4.94 -0.62
C MET A 98 5.00 -4.21 -1.64
N ALA A 99 4.06 -3.38 -1.19
CA ALA A 99 3.24 -2.56 -2.09
C ALA A 99 4.11 -1.57 -2.89
N GLU A 100 5.14 -0.99 -2.27
CA GLU A 100 6.13 -0.14 -2.94
C GLU A 100 6.95 -0.91 -3.97
N ALA A 101 7.42 -2.12 -3.62
CA ALA A 101 8.14 -2.98 -4.57
C ALA A 101 7.27 -3.30 -5.80
N VAL A 102 5.99 -3.66 -5.58
CA VAL A 102 5.05 -3.88 -6.68
C VAL A 102 4.79 -2.61 -7.49
N ALA A 103 4.72 -1.44 -6.86
CA ALA A 103 4.51 -0.18 -7.58
C ALA A 103 5.68 0.15 -8.52
N LEU A 104 6.93 -0.11 -8.09
CA LEU A 104 8.12 0.03 -8.93
C LEU A 104 8.09 -0.98 -10.09
N ASP A 105 7.76 -2.24 -9.81
CA ASP A 105 7.68 -3.29 -10.82
C ASP A 105 6.53 -3.04 -11.83
N ALA A 106 5.42 -2.44 -11.37
CA ALA A 106 4.28 -2.09 -12.21
C ALA A 106 4.64 -1.03 -13.27
N GLU A 107 5.52 -0.07 -12.96
CA GLU A 107 6.04 0.88 -13.95
C GLU A 107 6.85 0.16 -15.04
N GLU A 108 7.72 -0.75 -14.62
CA GLU A 108 8.54 -1.55 -15.54
C GLU A 108 7.67 -2.46 -16.42
N ILE A 109 6.60 -3.02 -15.86
CA ILE A 109 5.68 -3.93 -16.56
C ILE A 109 4.73 -3.16 -17.47
N ALA A 110 4.33 -1.94 -17.12
CA ALA A 110 3.61 -1.06 -18.03
C ALA A 110 4.48 -0.68 -19.25
N ALA A 111 5.78 -0.43 -19.03
CA ALA A 111 6.73 -0.18 -20.11
C ALA A 111 6.89 -1.41 -21.01
N ALA A 112 7.07 -2.60 -20.41
CA ALA A 112 7.19 -3.87 -21.13
C ALA A 112 5.91 -4.19 -21.93
N SER A 113 4.72 -4.02 -21.33
CA SER A 113 3.42 -4.19 -22.00
C SER A 113 3.27 -3.28 -23.21
N THR A 114 3.71 -2.02 -23.09
CA THR A 114 3.64 -1.04 -24.18
C THR A 114 4.57 -1.43 -25.34
N ALA A 115 5.79 -1.88 -25.03
CA ALA A 115 6.74 -2.35 -26.01
C ALA A 115 6.21 -3.59 -26.74
N TYR A 116 5.68 -4.57 -26.00
CA TYR A 116 5.06 -5.77 -26.55
C TYR A 116 3.86 -5.44 -27.46
N ALA A 117 2.94 -4.58 -27.01
CA ALA A 117 1.81 -4.14 -27.83
C ALA A 117 2.25 -3.43 -29.12
N ALA A 118 3.26 -2.57 -29.04
CA ALA A 118 3.83 -1.89 -30.22
C ALA A 118 4.49 -2.89 -31.18
N ALA A 119 5.20 -3.89 -30.66
CA ALA A 119 5.80 -4.97 -31.46
C ALA A 119 4.73 -5.84 -32.13
N ALA A 120 3.68 -6.22 -31.40
CA ALA A 120 2.55 -6.98 -31.93
C ALA A 120 1.79 -6.21 -33.03
N ILE A 121 1.52 -4.91 -32.83
CA ILE A 121 0.91 -4.04 -33.85
C ILE A 121 1.82 -3.93 -35.08
N ARG A 122 3.13 -3.75 -34.88
CA ARG A 122 4.11 -3.70 -35.98
C ARG A 122 4.15 -5.02 -36.75
N SER A 123 4.16 -6.15 -36.07
CA SER A 123 4.13 -7.49 -36.68
C SER A 123 2.85 -7.70 -37.50
N ALA A 124 1.69 -7.35 -36.93
CA ALA A 124 0.41 -7.40 -37.64
C ALA A 124 0.37 -6.49 -38.89
N LEU A 125 0.99 -5.30 -38.84
CA LEU A 125 1.12 -4.41 -40.00
C LEU A 125 2.09 -4.95 -41.06
N ALA A 126 3.19 -5.57 -40.65
CA ALA A 126 4.19 -6.16 -41.54
C ALA A 126 3.64 -7.38 -42.30
N SER A 127 2.84 -8.21 -41.63
CA SER A 127 2.13 -9.35 -42.23
C SER A 127 1.15 -8.96 -43.35
N LEU A 128 0.62 -7.73 -43.34
CA LEU A 128 -0.26 -7.20 -44.39
C LEU A 128 0.50 -6.67 -45.62
N GLY A 129 1.82 -6.46 -45.54
CA GLY A 129 2.64 -5.78 -46.54
C GLY A 129 3.38 -6.67 -47.55
N ASP A 130 3.43 -7.99 -47.32
CA ASP A 130 4.13 -8.99 -48.14
C ASP A 130 5.57 -8.60 -48.57
N GLU A 131 6.46 -8.45 -47.58
CA GLU A 131 7.91 -8.61 -47.74
C GLU A 131 8.48 -9.18 -46.41
N ASP A 132 8.57 -10.52 -46.31
CA ASP A 132 9.43 -11.31 -45.40
C ASP A 132 9.79 -10.66 -44.04
N ALA A 133 8.78 -10.23 -43.28
CA ALA A 133 8.96 -9.68 -41.95
C ALA A 133 7.71 -9.97 -41.11
N GLY A 134 7.85 -10.79 -40.07
CA GLY A 134 6.86 -10.78 -38.99
C GLY A 134 6.46 -12.09 -38.35
N GLU A 135 7.36 -13.07 -38.19
CA GLU A 135 7.09 -14.17 -37.23
C GLU A 135 7.86 -14.05 -35.91
N ASP A 136 8.83 -13.15 -35.80
CA ASP A 136 9.53 -12.89 -34.54
C ASP A 136 8.88 -11.68 -33.84
N VAL A 137 7.69 -11.87 -33.23
CA VAL A 137 7.51 -11.22 -31.93
C VAL A 137 8.53 -11.94 -31.07
N ASP A 138 9.71 -11.33 -30.86
CA ASP A 138 10.88 -11.96 -30.25
C ASP A 138 10.40 -12.87 -29.11
N ALA A 139 10.60 -14.19 -29.24
CA ALA A 139 10.19 -15.15 -28.20
C ALA A 139 10.79 -14.78 -26.82
N GLU A 140 11.89 -14.03 -26.83
CA GLU A 140 12.51 -13.38 -25.68
C GLU A 140 11.59 -12.32 -25.03
N LEU A 141 10.94 -11.45 -25.80
CA LEU A 141 9.95 -10.48 -25.30
C LEU A 141 8.70 -11.14 -24.72
N GLU A 142 8.24 -12.25 -25.31
CA GLU A 142 7.08 -13.00 -24.80
C GLU A 142 7.43 -13.72 -23.49
N SER A 143 8.56 -14.42 -23.46
CA SER A 143 9.06 -15.12 -22.26
C SER A 143 9.33 -14.14 -21.10
N ASP A 144 9.98 -13.01 -21.37
CA ASP A 144 10.24 -11.98 -20.36
C ASP A 144 8.95 -11.41 -19.78
N PHE A 145 7.89 -11.29 -20.60
CA PHE A 145 6.60 -10.78 -20.17
C PHE A 145 5.85 -11.78 -19.28
N GLU A 146 5.84 -13.06 -19.65
CA GLU A 146 5.21 -14.13 -18.87
C GLU A 146 5.87 -14.30 -17.49
N GLU A 147 7.21 -14.34 -17.42
CA GLU A 147 7.94 -14.48 -16.14
C GLU A 147 7.65 -13.31 -15.18
N ARG A 148 7.54 -12.09 -15.71
CA ARG A 148 7.21 -10.89 -14.92
C ARG A 148 5.78 -10.94 -14.37
N ILE A 149 4.82 -11.42 -15.16
CA ILE A 149 3.44 -11.59 -14.69
C ILE A 149 3.38 -12.61 -13.54
N GLU A 150 4.03 -13.76 -13.69
CA GLU A 150 4.05 -14.79 -12.64
C GLU A 150 4.67 -14.25 -11.34
N MET A 151 5.71 -13.41 -11.45
CA MET A 151 6.30 -12.74 -10.30
C MET A 151 5.32 -11.78 -9.61
N ILE A 152 4.59 -10.95 -10.36
CA ILE A 152 3.56 -10.07 -9.78
C ILE A 152 2.49 -10.89 -9.07
N GLU A 153 1.96 -11.93 -9.70
CA GLU A 153 0.88 -12.75 -9.13
C GLU A 153 1.30 -13.31 -7.77
N LYS A 154 2.53 -13.83 -7.68
CA LYS A 154 3.10 -14.33 -6.44
C LYS A 154 3.24 -13.25 -5.37
N VAL A 155 3.70 -12.05 -5.74
CA VAL A 155 3.83 -10.94 -4.77
C VAL A 155 2.45 -10.44 -4.35
N ALA A 156 1.48 -10.40 -5.25
CA ALA A 156 0.10 -10.03 -4.95
C ALA A 156 -0.56 -11.02 -3.98
N ASP A 157 -0.32 -12.33 -4.14
CA ASP A 157 -0.75 -13.35 -3.18
C ASP A 157 -0.10 -13.14 -1.81
N GLU A 158 1.21 -12.84 -1.75
CA GLU A 158 1.88 -12.56 -0.47
C GLU A 158 1.37 -11.27 0.21
N ILE A 159 1.05 -10.24 -0.57
CA ILE A 159 0.41 -9.01 -0.10
C ILE A 159 -0.97 -9.33 0.49
N GLY A 160 -1.78 -10.14 -0.19
CA GLY A 160 -3.08 -10.59 0.30
C GLY A 160 -2.98 -11.31 1.64
N ASP A 161 -2.12 -12.34 1.71
CA ASP A 161 -1.86 -13.10 2.94
C ASP A 161 -1.37 -12.21 4.11
N ARG A 162 -0.63 -11.13 3.82
CA ARG A 162 -0.19 -10.17 4.83
C ARG A 162 -1.27 -9.19 5.23
N ALA A 163 -2.08 -8.73 4.29
CA ALA A 163 -3.22 -7.87 4.57
C ALA A 163 -4.18 -8.57 5.54
N ASP A 164 -4.51 -9.84 5.28
CA ASP A 164 -5.32 -10.67 6.17
C ASP A 164 -4.71 -10.74 7.60
N ARG A 165 -3.38 -10.92 7.71
CA ARG A 165 -2.69 -10.91 9.01
C ARG A 165 -2.73 -9.56 9.71
N VAL A 166 -2.65 -8.46 8.97
CA VAL A 166 -2.74 -7.11 9.52
C VAL A 166 -4.15 -6.85 10.03
N GLU A 167 -5.18 -7.29 9.30
CA GLU A 167 -6.58 -7.24 9.70
C GLU A 167 -6.83 -8.05 10.98
N ASP A 168 -6.41 -9.33 11.04
CA ASP A 168 -6.51 -10.17 12.24
C ASP A 168 -5.88 -9.51 13.48
N LEU A 169 -4.72 -8.86 13.28
CA LEU A 169 -4.02 -8.14 14.36
C LEU A 169 -4.76 -6.86 14.77
N ALA A 170 -5.36 -6.14 13.83
CA ALA A 170 -6.16 -4.97 14.09
C ALA A 170 -7.44 -5.33 14.86
N GLU A 171 -8.11 -6.42 14.47
CA GLU A 171 -9.24 -7.02 15.20
C GLU A 171 -8.85 -7.35 16.65
N GLU A 172 -7.77 -8.11 16.87
CA GLU A 172 -7.33 -8.46 18.22
C GLU A 172 -6.97 -7.21 19.05
N LEU A 173 -6.38 -6.19 18.43
CA LEU A 173 -6.07 -4.92 19.11
C LEU A 173 -7.34 -4.16 19.50
N ASN A 174 -8.33 -4.09 18.60
CA ASN A 174 -9.59 -3.41 18.86
C ASN A 174 -10.39 -4.08 19.98
N GLU A 175 -10.42 -5.41 20.01
CA GLU A 175 -11.10 -6.16 21.09
C GLU A 175 -10.45 -5.94 22.46
N ARG A 176 -9.13 -5.70 22.49
CA ARG A 176 -8.34 -5.70 23.72
C ARG A 176 -8.05 -4.31 24.27
N ILE A 177 -7.98 -3.29 23.42
CA ILE A 177 -7.69 -1.91 23.79
C ILE A 177 -8.99 -1.10 23.69
N PRO A 178 -9.66 -0.81 24.83
CA PRO A 178 -10.95 -0.11 24.84
C PRO A 178 -10.90 1.26 24.15
N GLU A 179 -9.77 1.95 24.21
CA GLU A 179 -9.56 3.24 23.56
C GLU A 179 -9.59 3.15 22.02
N LEU A 180 -9.18 2.01 21.43
CA LEU A 180 -9.32 1.76 20.00
C LEU A 180 -10.78 1.45 19.65
N ALA A 181 -11.42 0.57 20.41
CA ALA A 181 -12.84 0.26 20.23
C ALA A 181 -13.75 1.50 20.33
N ALA A 182 -13.36 2.47 21.18
CA ALA A 182 -14.11 3.71 21.35
C ALA A 182 -14.08 4.64 20.13
N LEU A 183 -13.16 4.44 19.18
CA LEU A 183 -13.07 5.24 17.96
C LEU A 183 -14.23 4.96 17.00
N GLY A 184 -14.81 3.76 17.03
CA GLY A 184 -15.85 3.32 16.10
C GLY A 184 -15.30 3.03 14.71
N TRP A 185 -14.54 3.95 14.11
CA TRP A 185 -14.03 3.84 12.74
C TRP A 185 -12.83 2.89 12.56
N PHE A 186 -12.14 2.49 13.64
CA PHE A 186 -10.87 1.77 13.54
C PHE A 186 -10.98 0.39 12.85
N LEU A 187 -12.19 -0.19 12.80
CA LEU A 187 -12.53 -1.42 12.06
C LEU A 187 -13.95 -1.39 11.45
N ASP A 188 -14.61 -0.23 11.41
CA ASP A 188 -15.92 -0.12 10.74
C ASP A 188 -15.65 0.09 9.23
N ASP A 189 -16.05 -0.90 8.43
CA ASP A 189 -16.07 -0.89 6.95
C ASP A 189 -17.18 0.03 6.39
#